data_AF-A0A328IWX3-F1
#
_entry.id   AF-A0A328IWX3-F1
#
_cell.length_a   1.000
_cell.length_b   1.000
_cell.length_c   1.000
_cell.angle_alpha   90.00
_cell.angle_beta   90.00
_cell.angle_gamma   90.00
#
_symmetry.space_group_name_H-M   'P 1'
#
loop_
_entity.id
_entity.type
_entity.pdbx_description
1 polymer ?
#
loop_
_entity_poly.entity_id
_entity_poly.type
_entity_poly.pdbx_seq_one_letter_code
_entity_poly.pdbx_strand_id
1 'polypeptide(L)'
;MPDKLNVSRFIDHTLLKADATPEMVKKLCEEAMRYEFWSVCVNSGYIPLASKLLAESDVKKTVVVGFPLGQMSSEAKVFEASWASDNGADEFDMVINVGLLKAGEYETVFDDIVKVVESAHG
;
A
#
# COMPACT_ATOMS: atom_id res chain seq x y z
N MET A 1 -34.61 7.27 5.67
CA MET A 1 -33.51 6.27 5.72
C MET A 1 -32.27 7.05 6.05
N PRO A 2 -31.41 6.63 7.00
CA PRO A 2 -30.09 7.24 7.10
C PRO A 2 -29.43 7.19 5.72
N ASP A 3 -28.69 8.24 5.37
CA ASP A 3 -28.01 8.37 4.07
C ASP A 3 -27.38 7.03 3.69
N LYS A 4 -27.68 6.55 2.46
CA LYS A 4 -27.13 5.29 1.97
C LYS A 4 -25.61 5.39 2.06
N LEU A 5 -25.00 4.56 2.91
CA LEU A 5 -23.55 4.46 3.08
C LEU A 5 -22.89 4.39 1.70
N ASN A 6 -21.98 5.32 1.40
CA ASN A 6 -21.22 5.28 0.16
C ASN A 6 -20.10 4.24 0.28
N VAL A 7 -20.44 2.98 0.02
CA VAL A 7 -19.54 1.83 0.18
C VAL A 7 -18.26 1.98 -0.66
N SER A 8 -18.30 2.71 -1.79
CA SER A 8 -17.11 2.89 -2.64
C SER A 8 -15.95 3.54 -1.89
N ARG A 9 -16.25 4.47 -0.97
CA ARG A 9 -15.26 5.19 -0.16
C ARG A 9 -14.63 4.35 0.96
N PHE A 10 -14.95 3.06 1.02
CA PHE A 10 -14.34 2.07 1.92
C PHE A 10 -13.57 0.98 1.16
N ILE A 11 -13.38 1.13 -0.15
CA ILE A 11 -12.75 0.12 -1.01
C ILE A 11 -11.36 0.60 -1.44
N ASP A 12 -10.38 -0.25 -1.13
CA ASP A 12 -9.05 -0.23 -1.73
C ASP A 12 -9.02 -1.18 -2.93
N HIS A 13 -9.13 -0.62 -4.13
CA HIS A 13 -9.21 -1.43 -5.35
C HIS A 13 -7.84 -2.03 -5.65
N THR A 14 -7.71 -3.35 -5.51
CA THR A 14 -6.41 -3.99 -5.30
C THR A 14 -5.94 -4.81 -6.50
N LEU A 15 -4.67 -4.64 -6.89
CA LEU A 15 -3.97 -5.52 -7.82
C LEU A 15 -2.55 -5.85 -7.33
N LEU A 16 -2.41 -7.01 -6.70
CA LEU A 16 -1.13 -7.51 -6.15
C LEU A 16 -0.66 -8.82 -6.80
N LYS A 17 -1.27 -9.21 -7.93
CA LYS A 17 -0.86 -10.42 -8.64
C LYS A 17 0.56 -10.27 -9.20
N ALA A 18 1.35 -11.34 -9.10
CA ALA A 18 2.73 -11.35 -9.60
C ALA A 18 2.84 -11.17 -11.13
N ASP A 19 1.77 -11.48 -11.86
CA ASP A 19 1.66 -11.30 -13.32
C ASP A 19 0.94 -10.00 -13.71
N ALA A 20 0.68 -9.10 -12.76
CA ALA A 20 0.12 -7.79 -13.06
C ALA A 20 1.01 -7.04 -14.05
N THR A 21 0.40 -6.52 -15.12
CA THR A 21 1.08 -5.73 -16.16
C THR A 21 0.72 -4.24 -16.02
N PRO A 22 1.50 -3.32 -16.64
CA PRO A 22 1.16 -1.89 -16.64
C PRO A 22 -0.25 -1.58 -17.16
N GLU A 23 -0.75 -2.30 -18.18
CA GLU A 23 -2.11 -2.08 -18.71
C GLU A 23 -3.19 -2.49 -17.69
N MET A 24 -2.93 -3.54 -16.90
CA MET A 24 -3.85 -3.94 -15.83
C MET A 24 -3.89 -2.90 -14.70
N VAL A 25 -2.75 -2.30 -14.35
CA VAL A 25 -2.67 -1.20 -13.38
C VAL A 25 -3.39 0.04 -13.89
N LYS A 26 -3.26 0.34 -15.19
CA LYS A 26 -4.01 1.43 -15.81
C LYS A 26 -5.52 1.21 -15.72
N LYS A 27 -5.99 0.02 -16.07
CA LYS A 27 -7.40 -0.36 -15.91
C LYS A 27 -7.88 -0.25 -14.46
N LEU A 28 -7.05 -0.68 -13.49
CA LEU A 28 -7.35 -0.54 -12.07
C LEU A 28 -7.59 0.93 -11.68
N CYS A 29 -6.71 1.83 -12.12
CA CYS A 29 -6.84 3.27 -11.86
C CYS A 29 -8.09 3.86 -12.53
N GLU A 30 -8.37 3.48 -13.78
CA GLU A 30 -9.58 3.91 -14.49
C GLU A 30 -10.87 3.47 -13.78
N GLU A 31 -10.91 2.24 -13.28
CA GLU A 31 -12.04 1.73 -12.50
C GLU A 31 -12.17 2.48 -11.17
N ALA A 32 -11.07 2.72 -10.45
CA ALA A 32 -11.11 3.44 -9.19
C ALA A 32 -11.62 4.88 -9.34
N MET A 33 -11.21 5.59 -10.40
CA MET A 33 -11.76 6.90 -10.73
C MET A 33 -13.24 6.83 -11.10
N ARG A 34 -13.62 5.86 -11.94
CA ARG A 34 -15.01 5.70 -12.42
C ARG A 34 -16.00 5.42 -11.28
N TYR A 35 -15.58 4.63 -10.30
CA TYR A 35 -16.44 4.19 -9.20
C TYR A 35 -16.23 4.98 -7.90
N GLU A 36 -15.37 5.99 -7.92
CA GLU A 36 -15.00 6.79 -6.75
C GLU A 36 -14.58 5.93 -5.55
N PHE A 37 -13.67 4.98 -5.79
CA PHE A 37 -13.06 4.20 -4.72
C PHE A 37 -12.14 5.06 -3.85
N TRP A 38 -11.81 4.57 -2.65
CA TRP A 38 -10.92 5.28 -1.74
C TRP A 38 -9.50 5.31 -2.30
N SER A 39 -8.96 4.14 -2.60
CA SER A 39 -7.60 3.98 -3.08
C SER A 39 -7.49 2.94 -4.20
N VAL A 40 -6.33 2.94 -4.86
CA VAL A 40 -5.79 1.73 -5.50
C VAL A 40 -4.68 1.15 -4.62
N CYS A 41 -4.66 -0.18 -4.46
CA CYS A 41 -3.60 -0.88 -3.74
C CYS A 41 -2.75 -1.72 -4.71
N VAL A 42 -1.44 -1.42 -4.77
CA VAL A 42 -0.49 -2.02 -5.72
C VAL A 42 0.85 -2.37 -5.06
N ASN A 43 1.63 -3.26 -5.70
CA ASN A 43 3.02 -3.51 -5.32
C ASN A 43 3.86 -2.25 -5.55
N SER A 44 4.88 -2.03 -4.72
CA SER A 44 5.74 -0.83 -4.72
C SER A 44 6.23 -0.40 -6.10
N GLY A 45 6.68 -1.34 -6.93
CA GLY A 45 7.13 -1.06 -8.30
C GLY A 45 6.12 -0.36 -9.23
N TYR A 46 4.82 -0.36 -8.90
CA TYR A 46 3.77 0.30 -9.67
C TYR A 46 3.35 1.67 -9.15
N ILE A 47 3.87 2.12 -8.01
CA ILE A 47 3.54 3.43 -7.43
C ILE A 47 3.83 4.59 -8.40
N PRO A 48 4.99 4.68 -9.08
CA PRO A 48 5.22 5.77 -10.04
C PRO A 48 4.18 5.83 -11.17
N LEU A 49 3.71 4.66 -11.64
CA LEU A 49 2.68 4.58 -12.67
C LEU A 49 1.32 5.02 -12.12
N ALA A 50 0.92 4.51 -10.95
CA ALA A 50 -0.33 4.90 -10.30
C ALA A 50 -0.36 6.41 -9.99
N SER A 51 0.73 6.96 -9.44
CA SER A 51 0.92 8.39 -9.19
C SER A 51 0.73 9.23 -10.46
N LYS A 52 1.30 8.80 -11.58
CA LYS A 52 1.10 9.50 -12.86
C LYS A 52 -0.34 9.44 -13.34
N LEU A 53 -0.99 8.29 -13.24
CA LEU A 53 -2.35 8.07 -13.75
C LEU A 53 -3.43 8.76 -12.90
N LEU A 54 -3.18 8.90 -11.60
CA LEU A 54 -4.11 9.47 -10.62
C LEU A 54 -3.74 10.90 -10.22
N ALA A 55 -2.86 11.58 -10.94
CA ALA A 55 -2.34 12.90 -10.58
C ALA A 55 -3.41 13.98 -10.41
N GLU A 56 -4.53 13.87 -11.12
CA GLU A 56 -5.67 14.80 -11.06
C GLU A 56 -6.91 14.17 -10.36
N SER A 57 -6.70 13.09 -9.60
CA SER A 57 -7.76 12.35 -8.91
C SER A 57 -7.58 12.39 -7.39
N ASP A 58 -8.70 12.35 -6.66
CA ASP A 58 -8.71 12.18 -5.21
C ASP A 58 -8.49 10.73 -4.76
N VAL A 59 -8.36 9.78 -5.69
CA VAL A 59 -8.09 8.37 -5.39
C VAL A 59 -6.68 8.21 -4.80
N LYS A 60 -6.62 7.64 -3.60
CA LYS A 60 -5.37 7.39 -2.86
C LYS A 60 -4.55 6.26 -3.48
N LYS A 61 -3.26 6.25 -3.19
CA LYS A 61 -2.31 5.24 -3.66
C LYS A 61 -1.78 4.48 -2.45
N THR A 62 -2.36 3.32 -2.21
CA THR A 62 -1.93 2.41 -1.15
C THR A 62 -0.85 1.49 -1.71
N VAL A 63 0.23 1.33 -0.95
CA VAL A 63 1.35 0.45 -1.30
C VAL A 63 1.50 -0.64 -0.25
N VAL A 64 1.78 -1.86 -0.67
CA VAL A 64 2.18 -2.92 0.27
C VAL A 64 3.68 -2.87 0.55
N VAL A 65 4.08 -3.14 1.80
CA VAL A 65 5.49 -3.15 2.24
C VAL A 65 5.82 -4.46 2.93
N GLY A 66 6.97 -5.07 2.60
CA GLY A 66 7.33 -6.35 3.22
C GLY A 66 6.45 -7.52 2.78
N PHE A 67 5.68 -7.36 1.70
CA PHE A 67 4.55 -8.21 1.34
C PHE A 67 4.95 -9.38 0.41
N PRO A 68 4.29 -10.57 0.50
CA PRO A 68 3.22 -10.93 1.44
C PRO A 68 3.70 -11.57 2.74
N LEU A 69 5.00 -11.83 2.88
CA LEU A 69 5.50 -12.75 3.91
C LEU A 69 5.89 -12.05 5.22
N GLY A 70 6.26 -10.77 5.18
CA GLY A 70 6.68 -10.00 6.36
C GLY A 70 8.05 -10.38 6.93
N GLN A 71 8.80 -11.26 6.26
CA GLN A 71 10.10 -11.80 6.70
C GLN A 71 11.31 -11.10 6.05
N MET A 72 11.09 -9.98 5.37
CA MET A 72 12.16 -9.08 4.94
C MET A 72 12.84 -8.45 6.16
N SER A 73 14.10 -8.03 6.03
CA SER A 73 14.75 -7.26 7.09
C SER A 73 14.03 -5.91 7.29
N SER A 74 14.07 -5.38 8.51
CA SER A 74 13.46 -4.09 8.81
C SER A 74 14.04 -2.97 7.94
N GLU A 75 15.34 -3.00 7.65
CA GLU A 75 16.00 -2.03 6.78
C GLU A 75 15.47 -2.09 5.34
N ALA A 76 15.14 -3.29 4.83
CA ALA A 76 14.55 -3.44 3.50
C ALA A 76 13.12 -2.89 3.47
N LYS A 77 12.32 -3.13 4.52
CA LYS A 77 10.97 -2.55 4.64
C LYS A 77 11.01 -1.02 4.73
N VAL A 78 11.94 -0.47 5.52
CA VAL A 78 12.18 0.98 5.64
C VAL A 78 12.51 1.60 4.29
N PHE A 79 13.44 0.99 3.55
CA PHE A 79 13.79 1.49 2.23
C PHE A 79 12.61 1.42 1.25
N GLU A 80 11.86 0.31 1.24
CA GLU A 80 10.68 0.17 0.39
C GLU A 80 9.60 1.24 0.70
N ALA A 81 9.31 1.48 1.98
CA ALA A 81 8.36 2.50 2.42
C ALA A 81 8.82 3.91 2.07
N SER A 82 10.06 4.28 2.40
CA SER A 82 10.63 5.58 2.06
C SER A 82 10.65 5.82 0.55
N TRP A 83 11.09 4.82 -0.22
CA TRP A 83 11.08 4.92 -1.69
C TRP A 83 9.66 5.08 -2.24
N ALA A 84 8.67 4.35 -1.72
CA ALA A 84 7.29 4.48 -2.18
C ALA A 84 6.68 5.85 -1.80
N SER A 85 7.03 6.37 -0.61
CA SER A 85 6.68 7.74 -0.19
C SER A 85 7.22 8.78 -1.17
N ASP A 86 8.50 8.71 -1.52
CA ASP A 86 9.13 9.62 -2.49
C ASP A 86 8.52 9.54 -3.90
N ASN A 87 7.88 8.41 -4.22
CA ASN A 87 7.21 8.18 -5.50
C ASN A 87 5.69 8.44 -5.46
N GLY A 88 5.18 8.96 -4.35
CA GLY A 88 3.81 9.46 -4.23
C GLY A 88 2.79 8.46 -3.70
N ALA A 89 3.20 7.42 -2.96
CA ALA A 89 2.26 6.65 -2.14
C ALA A 89 1.62 7.54 -1.06
N ASP A 90 0.33 7.31 -0.78
CA ASP A 90 -0.40 8.01 0.29
C ASP A 90 -0.51 7.14 1.56
N GLU A 91 -0.60 5.81 1.40
CA GLU A 91 -0.88 4.86 2.48
C GLU A 91 -0.02 3.61 2.33
N PHE A 92 0.30 2.94 3.46
CA PHE A 92 1.28 1.86 3.52
C PHE A 92 0.73 0.65 4.28
N ASP A 93 0.49 -0.45 3.57
CA ASP A 93 0.03 -1.74 4.10
C ASP A 93 1.22 -2.67 4.32
N MET A 94 1.84 -2.57 5.50
CA MET A 94 2.98 -3.42 5.84
C MET A 94 2.58 -4.81 6.35
N VAL A 95 3.42 -5.83 6.09
CA VAL A 95 3.27 -7.16 6.69
C VAL A 95 4.20 -7.34 7.90
N ILE A 96 3.61 -7.66 9.05
CA ILE A 96 4.31 -7.99 10.29
C ILE A 96 5.15 -9.27 10.15
N ASN A 97 6.27 -9.37 10.87
CA ASN A 97 7.00 -10.63 10.98
C ASN A 97 6.25 -11.61 11.90
N VAL A 98 5.37 -12.43 11.31
CA VAL A 98 4.54 -13.40 12.05
C VAL A 98 5.38 -14.43 12.80
N GLY A 99 6.52 -14.84 12.24
CA GLY A 99 7.42 -15.81 12.88
C GLY A 99 7.97 -15.29 14.21
N LEU A 100 8.49 -14.06 14.21
CA LEU A 100 9.01 -13.40 15.42
C LEU A 100 7.91 -13.11 16.43
N LEU A 101 6.74 -12.65 15.98
CA LEU A 101 5.59 -12.44 16.86
C LEU A 101 5.21 -13.71 17.62
N LYS A 102 5.16 -14.85 16.92
CA LYS A 102 4.83 -16.15 17.54
C LYS A 102 5.93 -16.69 18.45
N ALA A 103 7.18 -16.26 18.25
CA ALA A 103 8.31 -16.59 19.12
C ALA A 103 8.34 -15.74 20.39
N GLY A 104 7.49 -14.72 20.51
CA GLY A 104 7.46 -13.81 21.66
C GLY A 104 8.48 -12.67 21.56
N GLU A 105 9.07 -12.44 20.38
CA GLU A 105 10.05 -11.39 20.11
C GLU A 105 9.35 -10.02 19.90
N TYR A 106 8.58 -9.60 20.90
CA TYR A 106 7.68 -8.45 20.78
C TYR A 106 8.41 -7.13 20.56
N GLU A 107 9.55 -6.91 21.21
CA GLU A 107 10.37 -5.69 21.02
C GLU A 107 10.89 -5.60 19.59
N THR A 108 11.38 -6.72 19.02
CA THR A 108 11.85 -6.73 17.62
C THR A 108 10.72 -6.47 16.64
N VAL A 109 9.53 -7.03 16.88
CA VAL A 109 8.35 -6.79 16.05
C VAL A 109 7.86 -5.34 16.17
N PHE A 110 7.87 -4.78 17.38
CA PHE A 110 7.53 -3.39 17.62
C PHE A 110 8.50 -2.45 16.88
N ASP A 111 9.80 -2.67 17.02
CA ASP A 111 10.83 -1.88 16.35
C ASP A 111 10.74 -1.97 14.82
N ASP A 112 10.41 -3.14 14.25
CA ASP A 112 10.17 -3.33 12.81
C ASP A 112 9.03 -2.42 12.31
N ILE A 113 7.93 -2.35 13.06
CA ILE A 113 6.77 -1.51 12.72
C ILE A 113 7.11 -0.03 12.89
N VAL A 114 7.71 0.36 14.01
CA VAL A 114 8.08 1.77 14.28
C VAL A 114 8.96 2.32 13.18
N LYS A 115 9.99 1.57 12.78
CA LYS A 115 10.90 2.00 11.72
C LYS A 115 10.19 2.23 10.37
N VAL A 116 9.24 1.38 10.01
CA VAL A 116 8.45 1.57 8.79
C VAL A 116 7.56 2.81 8.90
N VAL A 117 6.88 2.99 10.04
CA VAL A 117 6.03 4.18 10.30
C VAL A 117 6.85 5.47 10.19
N GLU A 118 8.04 5.53 10.81
CA GLU A 118 8.91 6.71 10.76
C GLU A 118 9.44 7.00 9.34
N SER A 119 9.52 5.98 8.48
CA SER A 119 10.03 6.11 7.11
C SER A 119 8.97 6.50 6.08
N ALA A 120 7.69 6.31 6.39
CA ALA A 120 6.58 6.84 5.61
C ALA A 120 6.39 8.30 6.03
N HIS A 121 6.68 9.26 5.15
CA HIS A 121 6.75 10.69 5.51
C HIS A 121 5.37 11.33 5.77
N GLY A 122 4.70 10.95 6.87
CA GLY A 122 3.36 11.39 7.27
C GLY A 122 3.28 11.96 8.69
#